data_AF-A0A2V7Z5Y5-F1
#
_entry.id   AF-A0A2V7Z5Y5-F1
#
_cell.length_a   1.000
_cell.length_b   1.000
_cell.length_c   1.000
_cell.angle_alpha   90.00
_cell.angle_beta   90.00
_cell.angle_gamma   90.00
#
_symmetry.space_group_name_H-M   'P 1'
#
loop_
_entity.id
_entity.type
_entity.pdbx_description
1 polymer ?
#
loop_
_entity_poly.entity_id
_entity_poly.type
_entity_poly.pdbx_seq_one_letter_code
_entity_poly.pdbx_strand_id
1 'polypeptide(L)' 'MWKPGERVTHRFHSELGTGRIVAVQGRSLKVEFPEAGQELSFAAGTDALVPLAIVPGGRARLEPTGELVVVES' A
#
# COMPACT_ATOMS: atom_id res chain seq x y z
N MET A 1 3.86 8.50 -11.65
CA MET A 1 2.59 9.16 -11.31
C MET A 1 1.65 8.07 -10.84
N TRP A 2 1.06 8.23 -9.67
CA TRP A 2 0.24 7.22 -9.02
C TRP A 2 -1.11 7.01 -9.71
N LYS A 3 -1.68 5.81 -9.58
CA LYS A 3 -2.99 5.44 -10.13
C LYS A 3 -3.86 4.71 -9.09
N PRO A 4 -5.19 4.88 -9.14
CA PRO A 4 -6.09 4.04 -8.36
C PRO A 4 -5.85 2.55 -8.62
N GLY A 5 -5.80 1.75 -7.56
CA GLY A 5 -5.47 0.33 -7.60
C GLY A 5 -4.00 0.01 -7.29
N GLU A 6 -3.08 0.97 -7.41
CA GLU A 6 -1.69 0.72 -7.06
C GLU A 6 -1.50 0.44 -5.58
N ARG A 7 -0.61 -0.51 -5.29
CA ARG A 7 -0.25 -0.95 -3.94
C ARG A 7 0.97 -0.19 -3.45
N VAL A 8 0.89 0.30 -2.23
CA VAL A 8 1.96 1.08 -1.60
C VAL A 8 2.23 0.58 -0.20
N THR A 9 3.39 0.92 0.34
CA THR A 9 3.69 0.84 1.77
C THR A 9 4.11 2.22 2.26
N HIS A 10 3.92 2.48 3.55
CA HIS A 10 4.38 3.71 4.17
C HIS A 10 5.81 3.52 4.69
N ARG A 11 6.75 4.32 4.19
CA ARG A 11 8.19 4.20 4.51
C ARG A 11 8.48 4.30 6.01
N PHE A 12 7.73 5.15 6.71
CA PHE A 12 8.00 5.48 8.12
C PHE A 12 7.08 4.76 9.11
N HIS A 13 5.97 4.19 8.64
CA HIS A 13 4.93 3.60 9.50
C HIS A 13 4.57 2.22 8.95
N SER A 14 5.43 1.24 9.21
CA SER A 14 5.26 -0.14 8.77
C SER A 14 4.02 -0.80 9.37
N GLU A 15 3.55 -0.32 10.51
CA GLU A 15 2.34 -0.79 11.20
C GLU A 15 1.05 -0.51 10.41
N LEU A 16 1.08 0.43 9.46
CA LEU A 16 -0.06 0.65 8.55
C LEU A 16 -0.27 -0.52 7.58
N GLY A 17 0.77 -1.33 7.37
CA GLY A 17 0.75 -2.44 6.42
C GLY A 17 0.67 -1.96 4.96
N THR A 18 0.10 -2.81 4.11
CA THR A 18 -0.05 -2.50 2.68
C THR A 18 -1.23 -1.57 2.45
N GLY A 19 -0.97 -0.43 1.80
CA GLY A 19 -1.97 0.50 1.33
C GLY A 19 -2.39 0.26 -0.12
N ARG A 20 -3.58 0.74 -0.48
CA ARG A 20 -4.11 0.78 -1.85
C ARG A 20 -4.53 2.20 -2.17
N ILE A 21 -4.08 2.73 -3.31
CA ILE A 21 -4.55 4.02 -3.79
C ILE A 21 -5.99 3.86 -4.26
N VAL A 22 -6.92 4.61 -3.66
CA VAL A 22 -8.34 4.57 -4.01
C VAL A 22 -8.76 5.76 -4.87
N ALA A 23 -8.07 6.90 -4.77
CA ALA A 23 -8.31 8.05 -5.62
C ALA A 23 -7.06 8.92 -5.81
N VAL A 24 -7.01 9.61 -6.96
CA VAL A 24 -6.02 10.64 -7.27
C VAL A 24 -6.81 11.91 -7.61
N GLN A 25 -6.68 12.95 -6.79
CA GLN A 25 -7.43 14.20 -6.90
C GLN A 25 -6.47 15.38 -6.98
N GLY A 26 -6.11 15.77 -8.20
CA GLY A 26 -5.13 16.83 -8.44
C GLY A 26 -3.77 16.50 -7.82
N ARG A 27 -3.42 17.17 -6.72
CA ARG A 27 -2.16 16.97 -5.98
C ARG A 27 -2.33 16.11 -4.72
N SER A 28 -3.51 15.55 -4.49
CA SER A 28 -3.80 14.68 -3.35
C SER A 28 -4.05 13.23 -3.79
N LEU A 29 -3.60 12.28 -2.98
CA LEU A 29 -3.87 10.86 -3.10
C LEU A 29 -4.70 10.44 -1.89
N LYS A 30 -5.70 9.60 -2.12
CA LYS A 30 -6.42 8.89 -1.05
C LYS A 30 -5.93 7.45 -1.04
N VAL A 31 -5.47 6.99 0.11
CA VAL A 31 -4.91 5.64 0.30
C VAL A 31 -5.65 4.95 1.44
N GLU A 32 -6.19 3.79 1.14
CA GLU A 32 -6.78 2.89 2.13
C GLU A 32 -5.69 1.93 2.63
N PHE A 33 -5.57 1.76 3.94
CA PHE A 33 -4.71 0.78 4.61
C PHE A 33 -5.61 -0.23 5.34
N PRO A 34 -5.99 -1.34 4.67
CA PRO A 34 -6.97 -2.28 5.21
C PRO A 34 -6.52 -2.99 6.48
N GLU A 35 -5.21 -3.21 6.64
CA GLU A 35 -4.64 -3.85 7.82
C GLU A 35 -4.79 -2.98 9.08
N ALA A 36 -4.59 -1.66 8.92
CA ALA A 36 -4.77 -0.70 10.00
C ALA A 36 -6.21 -0.19 10.12
N GLY A 37 -7.12 -0.56 9.21
CA GLY A 37 -8.50 -0.06 9.16
C GLY A 37 -8.58 1.45 8.96
N GLN A 38 -7.60 2.04 8.28
CA GLN A 38 -7.46 3.49 8.14
C GLN A 38 -7.49 3.93 6.68
N GLU A 39 -7.96 5.15 6.47
CA GLU A 39 -7.88 5.82 5.18
C GLU A 39 -7.20 7.18 5.37
N LEU A 40 -6.11 7.39 4.64
CA LEU A 40 -5.24 8.55 4.80
C LEU A 40 -5.10 9.30 3.47
N SER A 41 -4.88 10.61 3.57
CA SER A 41 -4.63 11.48 2.41
C SER A 41 -3.18 11.93 2.37
N PHE A 42 -2.57 11.88 1.19
CA PHE A 42 -1.16 12.22 0.97
C PHE A 42 -0.99 13.20 -0.18
N ALA A 43 0.10 13.97 -0.16
CA ALA A 43 0.50 14.72 -1.34
C ALA A 43 0.97 13.76 -2.45
N ALA A 44 0.60 14.02 -3.70
CA ALA A 44 0.92 13.16 -4.84
C ALA A 44 2.43 13.00 -5.12
N GLY A 45 3.25 13.93 -4.63
CA GLY A 45 4.71 13.88 -4.71
C GLY A 45 5.39 13.52 -3.39
N THR A 46 4.66 12.98 -2.40
CA THR A 46 5.27 12.54 -1.14
C THR A 46 6.26 11.40 -1.39
N ASP A 47 7.33 11.38 -0.59
CA ASP A 47 8.28 10.27 -0.53
C ASP A 47 7.89 9.24 0.57
N ALA A 48 6.87 9.53 1.38
CA ALA A 48 6.40 8.63 2.42
C ALA A 48 5.73 7.37 1.85
N LEU A 49 5.20 7.43 0.63
CA LEU A 49 4.65 6.27 -0.08
C LEU A 49 5.69 5.69 -1.02
N VAL A 50 5.93 4.38 -0.89
CA VAL A 50 6.76 3.61 -1.81
C VAL A 50 5.94 2.49 -2.44
N PRO A 51 6.20 2.10 -3.69
CA PRO A 51 5.51 0.97 -4.31
C PRO A 51 5.69 -0.29 -3.47
N LEU A 52 4.63 -1.09 -3.32
CA LEU A 52 4.75 -2.40 -2.68
C LEU A 52 5.72 -3.27 -3.50
N ALA A 53 6.81 -3.68 -2.87
CA ALA A 53 7.74 -4.62 -3.46
C ALA A 53 7.36 -6.05 -3.03
N ILE A 54 7.02 -6.90 -4.00
CA ILE A 54 6.85 -8.34 -3.79
C ILE A 54 8.18 -8.99 -4.15
N VAL A 55 8.87 -9.52 -3.15
CA VAL A 55 10.18 -10.18 -3.32
C VAL A 55 10.10 -11.62 -2.86
N PRO A 56 10.79 -12.56 -3.53
CA PRO A 56 10.92 -13.93 -3.05
C PRO A 56 11.42 -13.98 -1.60
N GLY A 57 10.84 -14.87 -0.80
CA GLY A 57 11.07 -14.97 0.64
C GLY A 57 10.33 -13.92 1.49
N GLY A 58 9.70 -12.92 0.86
CA GLY A 58 8.87 -11.92 1.54
C GLY A 58 7.53 -12.47 1.97
N ARG A 59 6.93 -11.87 3.01
CA ARG A 59 5.55 -12.19 3.41
C ARG A 59 4.59 -11.33 2.60
N ALA A 60 3.55 -11.94 2.05
CA ALA A 60 2.47 -11.26 1.34
C ALA A 60 1.12 -11.67 1.93
N ARG A 61 0.13 -10.79 1.83
CA ARG A 61 -1.25 -11.09 2.21
C ARG A 61 -2.07 -11.32 0.96
N LEU A 62 -2.72 -12.49 0.86
CA LEU A 62 -3.68 -12.77 -0.20
C LEU A 62 -4.95 -11.97 0.06
N GLU A 63 -5.35 -11.12 -0.88
CA GLU A 63 -6.56 -10.31 -0.71
C GLU A 63 -7.86 -11.12 -0.58
N PRO A 64 -8.09 -12.18 -1.38
CA PRO A 64 -9.39 -12.87 -1.33
C PRO A 64 -9.64 -13.57 0.02
N THR A 65 -8.58 -14.03 0.68
CA THR A 65 -8.68 -14.86 1.89
C THR A 65 -8.15 -14.16 3.14
N GLY A 66 -7.36 -13.10 2.98
CA GLY A 66 -6.62 -12.47 4.07
C GLY A 66 -5.43 -13.29 4.56
N GLU A 67 -5.13 -14.44 3.95
CA GLU A 67 -4.06 -15.35 4.36
C GLU A 67 -2.68 -14.74 4.17
N LEU A 68 -1.77 -14.97 5.13
CA LEU A 68 -0.37 -14.58 5.03
C LEU A 68 0.44 -15.72 4.39
N VAL A 69 1.00 -15.46 3.22
CA VAL A 69 1.83 -16.39 2.47
C VAL A 69 3.27 -15.91 2.39
N VAL A 70 4.19 -16.83 2.11
CA VAL A 70 5.56 -16.49 1.72
C VAL A 70 5.63 -16.53 0.20
N VAL A 71 6.21 -15.49 -0.40
CA VAL A 71 6.42 -15.41 -1.85
C VAL A 71 7.52 -16.41 -2.20
N GLU A 72 7.20 -17.40 -3.02
CA GLU A 72 8.18 -18.38 -3.52
C GLU A 72 9.11 -17.74 -4.58
N SER A 73 10.27 -18.35 -4.79
CA SER A 73 11.29 -17.89 -5.77
C SER A 73 11.03 -18.42 -7.17
#